data_AF-A0A317H137-F1
#
_entry.id   AF-A0A317H137-F1
#
_cell.length_a   1.000
_cell.length_b   1.000
_cell.length_c   1.000
_cell.angle_alpha   90.00
_cell.angle_beta   90.00
_cell.angle_gamma   90.00
#
_symmetry.space_group_name_H-M   'P 1'
#
loop_
_entity.id
_entity.type
_entity.pdbx_description
1 polymer ?
#
loop_
_entity_poly.entity_id
_entity_poly.type
_entity_poly.pdbx_seq_one_letter_code
_entity_poly.pdbx_strand_id
1 'polypeptide(L)' 'MNEKERFDKFTERARKILSLAQEEAYLLNHDYIGTEHLLLGLVREGDGVAAKVL' A
#
# COMPACT_ATOMS: atom_id res chain seq x y z
N MET A 1 -16.40 -3.10 10.49
CA MET A 1 -15.75 -1.92 9.91
C MET A 1 -15.30 -2.32 8.53
N ASN A 2 -15.87 -1.71 7.49
CA ASN A 2 -15.46 -2.01 6.11
C ASN A 2 -14.01 -1.54 5.90
N GLU A 3 -13.27 -2.21 5.04
CA GLU A 3 -11.86 -1.86 4.75
C GLU A 3 -11.73 -0.44 4.19
N LYS A 4 -12.77 0.00 3.47
CA LYS A 4 -12.94 1.38 3.03
C LYS A 4 -12.95 2.38 4.20
N GLU A 5 -13.73 2.08 5.24
CA GLU A 5 -13.92 2.95 6.43
C GLU A 5 -12.63 3.11 7.26
N ARG A 6 -11.76 2.09 7.26
CA ARG A 6 -10.44 2.16 7.95
C ARG A 6 -9.54 3.25 7.40
N PHE A 7 -9.75 3.66 6.15
CA PHE A 7 -8.85 4.55 5.44
C PHE A 7 -9.52 5.81 4.89
N ASP A 8 -10.68 6.19 5.41
CA ASP A 8 -11.43 7.37 4.94
C ASP A 8 -10.65 8.69 5.09
N LYS A 9 -9.69 8.75 6.03
CA LYS A 9 -8.81 9.92 6.24
C LYS A 9 -7.67 10.04 5.22
N PHE A 10 -7.42 8.99 4.43
CA PHE A 10 -6.36 8.99 3.42
C PHE A 10 -6.87 9.48 2.07
N THR A 11 -5.96 9.86 1.18
CA THR A 11 -6.31 10.10 -0.23
C THR A 11 -6.63 8.76 -0.91
N GLU A 12 -7.37 8.78 -2.03
CA GLU A 12 -7.64 7.57 -2.83
C GLU A 12 -6.33 6.86 -3.23
N ARG A 13 -5.31 7.65 -3.53
CA ARG A 13 -3.97 7.14 -3.84
C ARG A 13 -3.34 6.41 -2.66
N ALA A 14 -3.36 7.01 -1.47
CA ALA A 14 -2.82 6.37 -0.27
C ALA A 14 -3.60 5.10 0.10
N ARG A 15 -4.92 5.07 -0.11
CA ARG A 15 -5.73 3.84 -0.01
C ARG A 15 -5.22 2.75 -0.94
N LYS A 16 -5.00 3.07 -2.22
CA LYS A 16 -4.46 2.14 -3.22
C LYS A 16 -3.10 1.57 -2.81
N ILE A 17 -2.19 2.42 -2.33
CA ILE A 17 -0.86 1.99 -1.87
C ILE A 17 -0.97 0.99 -0.70
N LEU A 18 -1.87 1.24 0.26
CA LEU A 18 -2.09 0.35 1.40
C LEU A 18 -2.68 -1.00 0.96
N SER A 19 -3.61 -1.00 0.00
CA SER A 19 -4.12 -2.24 -0.60
C SER A 19 -3.01 -3.03 -1.30
N LEU A 20 -2.16 -2.36 -2.09
CA LEU A 20 -1.02 -3.01 -2.75
C LEU A 20 -0.03 -3.58 -1.72
N ALA A 21 0.27 -2.84 -0.65
CA ALA A 21 1.14 -3.32 0.43
C ALA A 21 0.55 -4.55 1.14
N GLN A 22 -0.78 -4.59 1.33
CA GLN A 22 -1.45 -5.76 1.89
C GLN A 22 -1.35 -6.98 0.98
N GLU A 23 -1.47 -6.80 -0.35
CA GLU A 23 -1.24 -7.86 -1.34
C GLU A 23 0.20 -8.39 -1.28
N GLU A 24 1.21 -7.51 -1.18
CA GLU A 24 2.61 -7.92 -1.07
C GLU A 24 2.88 -8.76 0.19
N ALA A 25 2.35 -8.32 1.34
CA ALA A 25 2.47 -9.09 2.57
C ALA A 25 1.84 -10.48 2.44
N TYR A 26 0.68 -10.58 1.78
CA TYR A 26 0.01 -11.86 1.51
C TYR A 26 0.83 -12.75 0.57
N LEU A 27 1.34 -12.20 -0.53
CA LEU A 27 2.15 -12.95 -1.50
C LEU A 27 3.47 -13.47 -0.91
N LEU A 28 4.06 -12.71 0.02
CA LEU A 28 5.28 -13.10 0.74
C LEU A 28 5.00 -13.95 1.99
N ASN A 29 3.72 -14.25 2.26
CA ASN A 29 3.28 -15.05 3.41
C ASN A 29 3.71 -14.44 4.76
N HIS A 30 3.64 -13.12 4.86
CA HIS A 30 3.91 -12.35 6.07
C HIS A 30 2.61 -11.97 6.78
N ASP A 31 2.57 -12.18 8.10
CA ASP A 31 1.36 -11.94 8.91
C ASP A 31 1.08 -10.46 9.22
N TYR A 32 1.96 -9.55 8.78
CA TYR A 32 1.82 -8.12 9.00
C TYR A 32 2.40 -7.28 7.85
N ILE A 33 1.89 -6.05 7.70
CA ILE A 33 2.42 -5.08 6.75
C ILE A 33 3.65 -4.39 7.37
N GLY A 34 4.85 -4.88 7.05
CA GLY A 34 6.11 -4.17 7.27
C GLY A 34 6.35 -2.99 6.32
N THR A 35 7.41 -2.23 6.58
CA THR A 35 7.82 -1.06 5.78
C THR A 35 8.22 -1.42 4.35
N GLU A 36 8.73 -2.63 4.14
CA GLU A 36 9.09 -3.22 2.86
C GLU A 36 7.86 -3.42 1.97
N HIS A 37 6.72 -3.83 2.52
CA HIS A 37 5.48 -3.97 1.74
C HIS A 37 4.91 -2.61 1.35
N LEU A 38 5.01 -1.61 2.24
CA LEU A 38 4.64 -0.23 1.91
C LEU A 38 5.51 0.31 0.77
N LEU A 39 6.81 0.04 0.81
CA LEU A 39 7.74 0.41 -0.25
C LEU A 39 7.36 -0.26 -1.58
N LEU A 40 7.09 -1.57 -1.58
CA LEU A 40 6.64 -2.29 -2.76
C LEU A 40 5.29 -1.77 -3.27
N GLY A 41 4.35 -1.43 -2.38
CA GLY A 41 3.08 -0.81 -2.74
C GLY A 41 3.25 0.58 -3.38
N LEU A 42 4.20 1.38 -2.91
CA LEU A 42 4.54 2.68 -3.50
C LEU A 42 5.14 2.53 -4.90
N VAL A 43 6.06 1.56 -5.09
CA VAL A 43 6.68 1.27 -6.38
C VAL A 43 5.66 0.71 -7.37
N ARG A 44 4.82 -0.25 -6.96
CA ARG A 44 3.79 -0.86 -7.82
C ARG A 44 2.64 0.08 -8.18
N GLU A 45 2.36 1.09 -7.35
CA GLU A 45 1.34 2.09 -7.70
C GLU A 45 1.73 2.85 -8.97
N GLY A 46 3.04 2.96 -9.26
CA GLY A 46 3.64 3.35 -10.55
C GLY A 46 3.45 4.83 -10.92
N ASP A 47 2.42 5.48 -10.38
CA ASP A 47 2.00 6.81 -10.79
C ASP A 47 2.06 7.82 -9.65
N GLY A 48 3.29 8.23 -9.32
CA GLY A 48 3.59 9.59 -8.84
C GLY A 48 4.78 9.70 -7.91
N VAL A 49 4.81 10.71 -7.05
CA VAL A 49 6.09 11.25 -6.52
C VAL A 49 6.96 10.17 -5.88
N ALA A 50 6.39 9.29 -5.06
CA ALA A 50 7.16 8.22 -4.43
C ALA A 50 7.77 7.25 -5.46
N ALA A 51 6.99 6.80 -6.45
CA ALA A 51 7.47 5.91 -7.52
C ALA A 51 8.51 6.58 -8.45
N LYS A 52 8.56 7.92 -8.50
CA LYS A 52 9.53 8.68 -9.31
C LYS A 52 10.82 9.02 -8.57
N VAL A 53 10.83 8.94 -7.24
CA VAL A 53 11.96 9.32 -6.38
C VAL A 53 12.74 8.10 -5.89
N LEU A 54 12.09 6.95 -5.79
CA LEU A 54 12.68 5.64 -5.47
C LEU A 54 13.32 5.01 -6.71
#